data_AF-A0A8S9XKB7-F1
#
_entry.id   AF-A0A8S9XKB7-F1
#
_cell.length_a   1.000
_cell.length_b   1.000
_cell.length_c   1.000
_cell.angle_alpha   90.00
_cell.angle_beta   90.00
_cell.angle_gamma   90.00
#
_symmetry.space_group_name_H-M   'P 1'
#
loop_
_entity.id
_entity.type
_entity.pdbx_description
1 polymer ?
#
loop_
_entity_poly.entity_id
_entity_poly.type
_entity_poly.pdbx_seq_one_letter_code
_entity_poly.pdbx_strand_id
1 'polypeptide(L)'
;MAHLCLRKKSKRVPARLRYKIEKKVRDHNRKLKKEARKSAGKKSGKPKTINVPNACPFKDEILAQVEDLKRKKEEEKQKQRALWKEEREKLKKLQAEGGTLEEMANKAEVKQKIHEAFETTDEEKPVFTKKEGSLKAYYREFKKLSANYC
;
A
#
# COMPACT_ATOMS: atom_id res chain seq x y z
N MET A 1 -66.70 15.91 -24.44
CA MET A 1 -65.54 14.99 -24.53
C MET A 1 -64.71 15.17 -23.27
N ALA A 2 -64.52 14.10 -22.48
CA ALA A 2 -63.81 14.19 -21.20
C ALA A 2 -62.30 14.31 -21.43
N HIS A 3 -61.76 15.51 -21.26
CA HIS A 3 -60.31 15.70 -21.16
C HIS A 3 -59.84 15.23 -19.78
N LEU A 4 -59.63 13.93 -19.62
CA LEU A 4 -58.83 13.39 -18.52
C LEU A 4 -57.37 13.75 -18.80
N CYS A 5 -57.02 15.00 -18.49
CA CYS A 5 -55.67 15.53 -18.55
C CYS A 5 -54.83 14.84 -17.48
N LEU A 6 -54.26 13.67 -17.77
CA LEU A 6 -53.18 13.13 -16.96
C LEU A 6 -51.99 14.11 -17.05
N ARG A 7 -51.90 15.04 -16.09
CA ARG A 7 -50.79 16.00 -15.91
C ARG A 7 -49.49 15.30 -15.46
N LYS A 8 -49.11 14.21 -16.13
CA LYS A 8 -47.91 13.45 -15.86
C LYS A 8 -46.73 14.14 -16.53
N LYS A 9 -45.74 14.54 -15.73
CA LYS A 9 -44.51 15.13 -16.26
C LYS A 9 -43.77 14.11 -17.15
N SER A 10 -43.23 14.59 -18.25
CA SER A 10 -42.38 13.79 -19.14
C SER A 10 -41.12 13.32 -18.40
N LYS A 11 -40.72 12.06 -18.63
CA LYS A 11 -39.45 11.51 -18.14
C LYS A 11 -38.26 11.94 -19.00
N ARG A 12 -38.49 12.57 -20.15
CA ARG A 12 -37.42 13.03 -21.05
C ARG A 12 -36.61 14.13 -20.37
N VAL A 13 -35.29 13.94 -20.28
CA VAL A 13 -34.38 14.92 -19.70
C VAL A 13 -33.74 15.73 -20.83
N PRO A 14 -33.95 17.07 -20.88
CA PRO A 14 -33.31 17.89 -21.89
C PRO A 14 -31.79 17.90 -21.70
N ALA A 15 -31.04 17.97 -22.81
CA ALA A 15 -29.58 17.94 -22.80
C ALA A 15 -28.96 19.03 -21.89
N ARG A 16 -29.54 20.24 -21.89
CA ARG A 16 -29.16 21.34 -20.99
C ARG A 16 -29.17 20.93 -19.52
N LEU A 17 -30.16 20.14 -19.10
CA LEU A 17 -30.29 19.68 -17.72
C LEU A 17 -29.25 18.59 -17.41
N ARG A 18 -29.02 17.65 -18.33
CA ARG A 18 -27.98 16.61 -18.20
C ARG A 18 -26.59 17.21 -17.97
N TYR A 19 -26.17 18.12 -18.86
CA TYR A 19 -24.85 18.76 -18.75
C TYR A 19 -24.71 19.64 -17.50
N LYS A 20 -25.81 20.28 -17.07
CA LYS A 20 -25.83 21.05 -15.82
C LYS A 20 -25.66 20.13 -14.60
N ILE A 21 -26.32 18.98 -14.58
CA ILE A 21 -26.18 17.97 -13.52
C ILE A 21 -24.75 17.45 -13.49
N GLU A 22 -24.19 17.02 -14.62
CA GLU A 22 -22.82 16.53 -14.72
C GLU A 22 -21.80 17.56 -14.22
N LYS A 23 -21.94 18.83 -14.63
CA LYS A 23 -21.09 19.92 -14.15
C LYS A 23 -21.19 20.07 -12.62
N LYS A 24 -22.40 20.10 -12.07
CA LYS A 24 -22.63 20.20 -10.61
C LYS A 24 -22.03 19.03 -9.85
N VAL A 25 -22.18 17.80 -10.34
CA VAL A 25 -21.59 16.59 -9.73
C VAL A 25 -20.06 16.66 -9.78
N ARG A 26 -19.49 17.04 -10.92
CA ARG A 26 -18.03 17.20 -11.06
C ARG A 26 -17.49 18.25 -10.09
N ASP A 27 -18.17 19.38 -9.98
CA ASP A 27 -17.80 20.46 -9.06
C ASP A 27 -17.91 20.03 -7.59
N HIS A 28 -18.98 19.32 -7.22
CA HIS A 28 -19.16 18.77 -5.89
C HIS A 28 -18.06 17.76 -5.54
N ASN A 29 -17.81 16.78 -6.40
CA ASN A 29 -16.74 15.79 -6.20
C ASN A 29 -15.36 16.44 -6.12
N ARG A 30 -15.11 17.50 -6.90
CA ARG A 30 -13.87 18.29 -6.82
C ARG A 30 -13.74 18.99 -5.46
N LYS A 31 -14.82 19.55 -4.92
CA LYS A 31 -14.83 20.16 -3.58
C LYS A 31 -14.61 19.11 -2.48
N LEU A 32 -15.36 18.00 -2.50
CA LEU A 32 -15.18 16.89 -1.57
C LEU A 32 -13.75 16.34 -1.58
N LYS A 33 -13.13 16.18 -2.75
CA LYS A 33 -11.71 15.76 -2.85
C LYS A 33 -10.76 16.78 -2.22
N LYS A 34 -10.99 18.07 -2.43
CA LYS A 34 -10.18 19.14 -1.81
C LYS A 34 -10.35 19.15 -0.28
N GLU A 35 -11.58 19.04 0.20
CA GLU A 35 -11.91 18.97 1.63
C GLU A 35 -11.32 17.71 2.29
N ALA A 36 -11.45 16.55 1.65
CA ALA A 36 -10.87 15.29 2.13
C ALA A 36 -9.35 15.34 2.23
N ARG A 37 -8.67 16.03 1.30
CA ARG A 37 -7.22 16.27 1.36
C ARG A 37 -6.85 17.20 2.53
N LYS A 38 -7.64 18.25 2.78
CA LYS A 38 -7.44 19.17 3.92
C LYS A 38 -7.73 18.50 5.27
N SER A 39 -8.74 17.62 5.33
CA SER A 39 -9.14 16.90 6.52
C SER A 39 -8.36 15.61 6.76
N ALA A 40 -7.47 15.21 5.85
CA ALA A 40 -6.69 13.96 5.96
C ALA A 40 -5.82 13.92 7.22
N GLY A 41 -5.36 15.08 7.73
CA GLY A 41 -4.66 15.19 9.01
C GLY A 41 -5.57 15.16 10.25
N LYS A 42 -6.90 15.20 10.08
CA LYS A 42 -7.90 15.23 11.18
C LYS A 42 -8.74 13.95 11.26
N LYS A 43 -8.43 12.90 10.51
CA LYS A 43 -9.02 11.57 10.73
C LYS A 43 -8.39 10.93 11.98
N SER A 44 -8.58 11.56 13.13
CA SER A 44 -8.11 11.10 14.44
C SER A 44 -9.02 10.04 15.08
N GLY A 45 -10.14 9.70 14.43
CA GLY A 45 -10.99 8.61 14.88
C GLY A 45 -10.40 7.27 14.43
N LYS A 46 -9.80 6.51 15.35
CA LYS A 46 -9.72 5.06 15.20
C LYS A 46 -11.11 4.58 14.74
N PRO A 47 -11.22 3.74 13.69
CA PRO A 47 -12.52 3.29 13.21
C PRO A 47 -13.29 2.74 14.40
N LYS A 48 -14.54 3.20 14.59
CA LYS A 48 -15.39 2.69 15.66
C LYS A 48 -15.44 1.18 15.48
N THR A 49 -14.99 0.44 16.50
CA THR A 49 -15.08 -1.01 16.49
C THR A 49 -16.54 -1.39 16.34
N ILE A 50 -16.85 -2.32 15.44
CA ILE A 50 -18.21 -2.86 15.35
C ILE A 50 -18.41 -3.73 16.59
N ASN A 51 -19.11 -3.21 17.59
CA ASN A 51 -19.40 -3.93 18.82
C ASN A 51 -20.50 -4.97 18.57
N VAL A 52 -20.30 -6.19 19.06
CA VAL A 52 -21.35 -7.22 19.06
C VAL A 52 -22.52 -6.75 19.94
N PRO A 53 -23.75 -6.69 19.42
CA PRO A 53 -24.91 -6.27 20.21
C PRO A 53 -25.19 -7.21 21.39
N ASN A 54 -25.70 -6.66 22.50
CA ASN A 54 -26.10 -7.44 23.69
C ASN A 54 -27.29 -8.38 23.45
N ALA A 55 -28.06 -8.18 22.38
CA ALA A 55 -29.18 -9.06 22.01
C ALA A 55 -28.71 -10.40 21.41
N CYS A 56 -27.41 -10.57 21.15
CA CYS A 56 -26.87 -11.81 20.61
C CYS A 56 -26.70 -12.84 21.74
N PRO A 57 -27.30 -14.04 21.64
CA PRO A 57 -27.23 -15.06 22.70
C PRO A 57 -25.82 -15.59 22.95
N PHE A 58 -24.95 -15.57 21.94
CA PHE A 58 -23.57 -16.09 22.02
C PHE A 58 -22.52 -14.98 22.14
N LYS A 59 -22.91 -13.77 22.56
CA LYS A 59 -21.98 -12.63 22.64
C LYS A 59 -20.75 -12.95 23.50
N ASP A 60 -20.95 -13.56 24.67
CA ASP A 60 -19.88 -13.84 25.62
C ASP A 60 -18.94 -14.95 25.11
N GLU A 61 -19.50 -15.98 24.48
CA GLU A 61 -18.73 -17.04 23.82
C GLU A 61 -17.86 -16.50 22.68
N ILE A 62 -18.42 -15.61 21.85
CA ILE A 62 -17.69 -14.97 20.74
C ILE A 62 -16.53 -14.11 21.28
N LEU A 63 -16.76 -13.37 22.37
CA LEU A 63 -15.70 -12.55 22.98
C LEU A 63 -14.57 -13.42 23.55
N ALA A 64 -14.90 -14.53 24.23
CA ALA A 64 -13.92 -15.48 24.75
C ALA A 64 -13.06 -16.10 23.63
N GLN A 65 -13.69 -16.56 22.53
CA GLN A 65 -12.97 -17.10 21.39
C GLN A 65 -12.01 -16.07 20.77
N VAL A 66 -12.42 -14.81 20.68
CA VAL A 66 -11.58 -13.73 20.15
C VAL A 66 -10.37 -13.45 21.06
N GLU A 67 -10.53 -13.52 22.38
CA GLU A 67 -9.44 -13.37 23.34
C GLU A 67 -8.41 -14.50 23.20
N ASP A 68 -8.87 -15.74 23.12
CA ASP A 68 -7.99 -16.90 22.91
C ASP A 68 -7.23 -16.81 21.58
N LEU A 69 -7.89 -16.37 20.50
CA LEU A 69 -7.24 -16.16 19.21
C LEU A 69 -6.18 -15.05 19.26
N LYS A 70 -6.45 -13.95 19.99
CA LYS A 70 -5.46 -12.88 20.20
C LYS A 70 -4.25 -13.39 20.98
N ARG A 71 -4.47 -14.18 22.03
CA ARG A 71 -3.39 -14.79 22.84
C ARG A 71 -2.50 -15.69 21.98
N LYS A 72 -3.09 -16.63 21.23
CA LYS A 72 -2.35 -17.52 20.31
C LYS A 72 -1.53 -16.74 19.27
N LYS A 73 -2.13 -15.71 18.66
CA LYS A 73 -1.45 -14.88 17.66
C LYS A 73 -0.28 -14.09 18.24
N GLU A 74 -0.41 -13.62 19.48
CA GLU A 74 0.69 -12.92 20.16
C GLU A 74 1.82 -13.88 20.52
N GLU A 75 1.51 -15.06 21.05
CA GLU A 75 2.49 -16.12 21.31
C GLU A 75 3.24 -16.53 20.04
N GLU A 76 2.54 -16.76 18.93
CA GLU A 76 3.14 -17.05 17.62
C GLU A 76 4.06 -15.91 17.15
N LYS A 77 3.61 -14.67 17.28
CA LYS A 77 4.42 -13.50 16.90
C LYS A 77 5.68 -13.38 17.76
N GLN A 78 5.59 -13.70 19.05
CA GLN A 78 6.76 -13.71 19.94
C GLN A 78 7.72 -14.84 19.57
N LYS A 79 7.22 -16.05 19.29
CA LYS A 79 8.02 -17.17 18.79
C LYS A 79 8.74 -16.81 17.48
N GLN A 80 8.04 -16.26 16.51
CA GLN A 80 8.62 -15.81 15.24
C GLN A 80 9.69 -14.73 15.44
N ARG A 81 9.45 -13.77 16.35
CA ARG A 81 10.44 -12.75 16.70
C ARG A 81 11.69 -13.34 17.37
N ALA A 82 11.54 -14.37 18.19
CA ALA A 82 12.67 -15.06 18.81
C ALA A 82 13.50 -15.80 17.75
N LEU A 83 12.84 -16.59 16.88
CA LEU A 83 13.50 -17.30 15.78
C LEU A 83 14.29 -16.34 14.87
N TRP A 84 13.69 -15.24 14.44
CA TRP A 84 14.38 -14.24 13.61
C TRP A 84 15.57 -13.57 14.31
N LYS A 85 15.50 -13.40 15.65
CA LYS A 85 16.65 -12.88 16.41
C LYS A 85 17.77 -13.89 16.45
N GLU A 86 17.48 -15.16 16.75
CA GLU A 86 18.46 -16.24 16.76
C GLU A 86 19.12 -16.45 15.40
N GLU A 87 18.34 -16.48 14.32
CA GLU A 87 18.86 -16.57 12.95
C GLU A 87 19.76 -15.38 12.62
N ARG A 88 19.36 -14.16 12.99
CA ARG A 88 20.17 -12.96 12.77
C ARG A 88 21.47 -12.98 13.57
N GLU A 89 21.44 -13.49 14.80
CA GLU A 89 22.64 -13.65 15.63
C GLU A 89 23.57 -14.73 15.09
N LYS A 90 23.04 -15.87 14.65
CA LYS A 90 23.82 -16.92 13.96
C LYS A 90 24.47 -16.37 12.68
N LEU A 91 23.71 -15.63 11.87
CA LEU A 91 24.25 -15.03 10.66
C LEU A 91 25.35 -14.00 10.97
N LYS A 92 25.19 -13.19 12.02
CA LYS A 92 26.23 -12.25 12.47
C LYS A 92 27.49 -12.96 12.95
N LYS A 93 27.36 -14.07 13.71
CA LYS A 93 28.50 -14.88 14.15
C LYS A 93 29.22 -15.52 12.96
N LEU A 94 28.49 -16.14 12.03
CA LEU A 94 29.05 -16.69 10.80
C LEU A 94 29.73 -15.61 9.91
N GLN A 95 29.19 -14.39 9.88
CA GLN A 95 29.83 -13.27 9.19
C GLN A 95 31.10 -12.78 9.89
N ALA A 96 31.14 -12.80 11.23
CA ALA A 96 32.33 -12.45 12.00
C ALA A 96 33.42 -13.53 11.93
N GLU A 97 33.03 -14.80 11.83
CA GLU A 97 33.92 -15.96 11.70
C GLU A 97 34.41 -16.17 10.25
N GLY A 98 33.63 -15.78 9.23
CA GLY A 98 33.97 -15.90 7.80
C GLY A 98 35.01 -14.89 7.29
N GLY A 99 36.06 -14.66 8.08
CA GLY A 99 37.11 -13.66 7.89
C GLY A 99 38.39 -14.16 7.21
N THR A 100 38.40 -15.34 6.61
CA THR A 100 39.53 -15.75 5.76
C THR A 100 39.46 -14.99 4.43
N LEU A 101 40.62 -14.47 3.99
CA LEU A 101 40.75 -13.64 2.79
C LEU A 101 40.22 -14.35 1.52
N GLU A 102 40.41 -15.67 1.47
CA GLU A 102 39.93 -16.56 0.41
C GLU A 102 38.40 -16.67 0.37
N GLU A 103 37.72 -16.78 1.52
CA GLU A 103 36.26 -16.81 1.55
C GLU A 103 35.64 -15.49 1.10
N MET A 104 36.30 -14.37 1.42
CA MET A 104 35.85 -13.05 0.98
C MET A 104 36.01 -12.89 -0.53
N ALA A 105 37.12 -13.37 -1.11
CA ALA A 105 37.36 -13.38 -2.55
C ALA A 105 36.32 -14.25 -3.29
N ASN A 106 36.09 -15.47 -2.80
CA ASN A 106 35.09 -16.38 -3.39
C ASN A 106 33.66 -15.80 -3.33
N LYS A 107 33.28 -15.15 -2.22
CA LYS A 107 31.98 -14.47 -2.09
C LYS A 107 31.87 -13.28 -3.04
N ALA A 108 32.95 -12.56 -3.32
CA ALA A 108 32.98 -11.45 -4.27
C ALA A 108 32.81 -11.95 -5.71
N GLU A 109 33.53 -13.00 -6.11
CA GLU A 109 33.41 -13.60 -7.44
C GLU A 109 32.01 -14.15 -7.71
N VAL A 110 31.41 -14.85 -6.74
CA VAL A 110 30.04 -15.36 -6.88
C VAL A 110 29.03 -14.22 -7.04
N LYS A 111 29.18 -13.13 -6.28
CA LYS A 111 28.33 -11.94 -6.43
C LYS A 111 28.51 -11.24 -7.76
N GLN A 112 29.74 -11.16 -8.28
CA GLN A 112 30.02 -10.61 -9.61
C GLN A 112 29.35 -11.46 -10.70
N LYS A 113 29.51 -12.80 -10.65
CA LYS A 113 28.86 -13.72 -11.59
C LYS A 113 27.34 -13.60 -11.57
N ILE A 114 26.73 -13.44 -10.38
CA ILE A 114 25.29 -13.24 -10.26
C ILE A 114 24.87 -11.88 -10.83
N HIS A 115 25.64 -10.82 -10.59
CA HIS A 115 25.37 -9.48 -11.13
C HIS A 115 25.46 -9.47 -12.66
N GLU A 116 26.51 -10.05 -13.23
CA GLU A 116 26.71 -10.18 -14.67
C GLU A 116 25.62 -11.04 -15.32
N ALA A 117 25.21 -12.14 -14.67
CA ALA A 117 24.13 -12.98 -15.16
C ALA A 117 22.74 -12.30 -15.12
N PHE A 118 22.54 -11.33 -14.22
CA PHE A 118 21.29 -10.57 -14.10
C PHE A 118 21.33 -9.20 -14.82
N GLU A 119 22.50 -8.77 -15.30
CA GLU A 119 22.64 -7.65 -16.24
C GLU A 119 22.16 -8.11 -17.63
N THR A 120 20.84 -8.13 -17.78
CA THR A 120 20.18 -8.13 -19.09
C THR A 120 20.59 -6.86 -19.83
N THR A 121 21.20 -7.02 -21.01
CA THR A 121 21.43 -5.96 -22.01
C THR A 121 20.18 -5.09 -22.17
N ASP A 122 20.38 -3.78 -22.32
CA ASP A 122 19.39 -2.70 -22.19
C ASP A 122 18.17 -2.74 -23.15
N GLU A 123 17.95 -3.81 -23.90
CA GLU A 123 16.95 -3.88 -24.97
C GLU A 123 15.66 -4.63 -24.58
N GLU A 124 15.62 -5.42 -23.52
CA GLU A 124 14.39 -6.16 -23.16
C GLU A 124 14.07 -6.14 -21.65
N LYS A 125 13.52 -5.02 -21.17
CA LYS A 125 12.76 -5.01 -19.91
C LYS A 125 11.27 -4.82 -20.18
N PRO A 126 10.40 -5.81 -19.88
CA PRO A 126 8.95 -5.61 -19.93
C PRO A 126 8.55 -4.48 -18.95
N VAL A 127 7.61 -3.65 -19.40
CA VAL A 127 7.17 -2.34 -18.87
C VAL A 127 6.49 -2.40 -17.48
N PHE A 128 6.87 -3.34 -16.62
CA PHE A 128 6.33 -3.46 -15.27
C PHE A 128 7.37 -3.85 -14.24
N THR A 129 8.34 -2.97 -14.02
CA THR A 129 9.04 -2.91 -12.73
C THR A 129 8.58 -1.64 -12.03
N LYS A 130 8.08 -1.78 -10.79
CA LYS A 130 7.73 -0.64 -9.94
C LYS A 130 9.00 0.19 -9.80
N LYS A 131 9.09 1.31 -10.54
CA LYS A 131 10.19 2.26 -10.41
C LYS A 131 10.30 2.59 -8.92
N GLU A 132 11.38 2.15 -8.30
CA GLU A 132 11.68 2.55 -6.94
C GLU A 132 11.92 4.06 -6.97
N GLY A 133 10.87 4.80 -6.62
CA GLY A 133 10.91 6.23 -6.36
C GLY A 133 11.65 6.53 -5.06
N SER A 134 12.80 5.89 -4.85
CA SER A 134 13.71 6.29 -3.79
C SER A 134 14.23 7.68 -4.13
N LEU A 135 14.06 8.62 -3.21
CA LEU A 135 14.58 10.00 -3.30
C LEU A 135 16.06 10.04 -3.70
N LYS A 136 16.82 8.99 -3.37
CA LYS A 136 18.23 8.86 -3.70
C LYS A 136 18.49 8.59 -5.19
N ALA A 137 17.60 7.87 -5.87
CA ALA A 137 17.68 7.67 -7.32
C ALA A 137 17.42 9.00 -8.05
N TYR A 138 16.38 9.73 -7.63
CA TYR A 138 16.07 11.07 -8.17
C TYR A 138 17.22 12.06 -7.98
N TYR A 139 17.86 12.06 -6.80
CA TYR A 139 18.99 12.95 -6.54
C TYR A 139 20.22 12.61 -7.40
N ARG A 140 20.44 11.32 -7.71
CA ARG A 140 21.52 10.90 -8.62
C ARG A 140 21.24 11.30 -10.06
N GLU A 141 20.02 11.15 -10.54
CA GLU A 141 19.61 11.62 -11.88
C GLU A 141 19.70 13.14 -11.99
N PHE A 142 19.23 13.87 -10.97
CA PHE A 142 19.33 15.33 -10.91
C PHE A 142 20.80 15.79 -10.95
N LYS A 143 21.68 15.15 -10.18
CA LYS A 143 23.12 15.47 -10.19
C LYS A 143 23.78 15.17 -11.55
N LYS A 144 23.36 14.09 -12.22
CA LYS A 144 23.82 13.79 -13.59
C LYS A 144 23.38 14.87 -14.58
N LEU A 145 22.12 15.28 -14.53
CA LEU A 145 21.61 16.34 -15.40
C LEU A 145 22.30 17.68 -15.12
N SER A 146 22.48 18.06 -13.85
CA SER A 146 23.18 19.31 -13.51
C SER A 146 24.64 19.35 -13.94
N ALA A 147 25.30 18.19 -14.02
CA ALA A 147 26.69 18.09 -14.46
C ALA A 147 26.85 18.24 -15.99
N ASN A 148 25.78 18.06 -16.77
CA ASN A 148 25.80 18.20 -18.24
C ASN A 148 25.44 19.61 -18.72
N TYR A 149 24.97 20.49 -17.83
CA TYR A 149 24.58 21.88 -18.13
C TYR A 149 25.57 22.90 -17.55
N CYS A 150 26.80 22.50 -17.26
CA CYS A 150 27.89 23.37 -16.82
C CYS A 150 29.16 23.10 -17.62
#